data_AF-A0A6V8CDY3-F1
#
_entry.id   AF-A0A6V8CDY3-F1
#
_cell.length_a   1.000
_cell.length_b   1.000
_cell.length_c   1.000
_cell.angle_alpha   90.00
_cell.angle_beta   90.00
_cell.angle_gamma   90.00
#
_symmetry.space_group_name_H-M   'P 1'
#
loop_
_entity.id
_entity.type
_entity.pdbx_description
1 polymer ?
#
loop_
_entity_poly.entity_id
_entity_poly.type
_entity_poly.pdbx_seq_one_letter_code
_entity_poly.pdbx_strand_id
1 'polypeptide(L)'
;MPKTKENTNETKEEDTTSMLVGYVRRSGAGGALKVSIDIEAIQACSTYTTSDGRAYAPLVISLRALQRVLEGERAVTTISQLVD
;
A
#
# COMPACT_ATOMS: atom_id res chain seq x y z
N MET A 1 26.16 -18.02 -39.40
CA MET A 1 25.04 -17.09 -39.14
C MET A 1 24.93 -16.88 -37.63
N PRO A 2 25.31 -15.70 -37.09
CA PRO A 2 25.20 -15.44 -35.67
C PRO A 2 23.79 -14.95 -35.31
N LYS A 3 23.34 -15.40 -34.14
CA LYS A 3 22.01 -15.30 -33.57
C LYS A 3 21.60 -13.84 -33.29
N THR A 4 20.41 -13.45 -33.75
CA THR A 4 19.71 -12.23 -33.32
C THR A 4 19.51 -12.29 -31.81
N LYS A 5 20.12 -11.34 -31.09
CA LYS A 5 19.81 -11.06 -29.68
C LYS A 5 18.62 -10.12 -29.68
N GLU A 6 17.45 -10.62 -29.30
CA GLU A 6 16.32 -9.76 -28.96
C GLU A 6 16.66 -9.09 -27.62
N ASN A 7 16.83 -7.77 -27.66
CA ASN A 7 16.87 -6.93 -26.48
C ASN A 7 15.48 -6.97 -25.85
N THR A 8 15.34 -7.76 -24.79
CA THR A 8 14.20 -7.66 -23.87
C THR A 8 14.20 -6.26 -23.29
N ASN A 9 13.15 -5.48 -23.60
CA ASN A 9 12.89 -4.20 -22.98
C ASN A 9 12.89 -4.36 -21.46
N GLU A 10 13.94 -3.86 -20.82
CA GLU A 10 13.96 -3.55 -19.39
C GLU A 10 12.85 -2.53 -19.16
N THR A 11 11.70 -3.03 -18.73
CA THR A 11 10.62 -2.17 -18.25
C THR A 11 11.17 -1.57 -16.97
N LYS A 12 11.59 -0.30 -17.06
CA LYS A 12 12.01 0.51 -15.94
C LYS A 12 10.90 0.42 -14.90
N GLU A 13 11.12 -0.34 -13.83
CA GLU A 13 10.31 -0.23 -12.63
C GLU A 13 10.53 1.21 -12.16
N GLU A 14 9.56 2.08 -12.45
CA GLU A 14 9.50 3.38 -11.81
C GLU A 14 9.50 3.08 -10.31
N ASP A 15 10.52 3.59 -9.60
CA ASP A 15 10.66 3.45 -8.16
C ASP A 15 9.47 4.15 -7.48
N THR A 16 8.31 3.50 -7.46
CA THR A 16 7.12 4.00 -6.78
C THR A 16 7.50 4.11 -5.31
N THR A 17 7.73 5.33 -4.87
CA THR A 17 8.15 5.61 -3.50
C THR A 17 6.89 5.45 -2.64
N SER A 18 6.99 4.77 -1.50
CA SER A 18 5.82 4.57 -0.64
C SER A 18 6.00 5.30 0.69
N MET A 19 5.02 6.12 1.06
CA MET A 19 4.98 6.79 2.35
C MET A 19 4.21 5.92 3.34
N LEU A 20 4.80 5.59 4.49
CA LEU A 20 4.12 4.87 5.56
C LEU A 20 3.08 5.78 6.23
N VAL A 21 1.83 5.30 6.35
CA VAL A 21 0.70 6.06 6.90
C VAL A 21 0.08 5.37 8.11
N GLY A 22 0.25 4.06 8.24
CA GLY A 22 -0.35 3.34 9.35
C GLY A 22 -0.11 1.84 9.32
N TYR A 23 -0.92 1.13 10.10
CA TYR A 23 -0.78 -0.31 10.32
C TYR A 23 -2.14 -1.02 10.36
N VAL A 24 -2.12 -2.30 10.00
CA VAL A 24 -3.26 -3.22 10.08
C VAL A 24 -2.87 -4.47 10.86
N ARG A 25 -3.75 -4.93 11.74
CA ARG A 25 -3.62 -6.21 12.46
C ARG A 25 -4.96 -6.91 12.64
N ARG A 26 -4.94 -8.20 13.01
CA ARG A 26 -6.15 -8.90 13.46
C ARG A 26 -6.75 -8.24 14.71
N SER A 27 -8.08 -8.13 14.75
CA SER A 27 -8.79 -7.77 15.95
C SER A 27 -8.81 -8.94 16.94
N GLY A 28 -8.65 -8.65 18.24
CA GLY A 28 -8.76 -9.66 19.28
C GLY A 28 -10.20 -10.16 19.51
N ALA A 29 -11.21 -9.45 18.98
CA ALA A 29 -12.62 -9.79 19.13
C ALA A 29 -13.17 -10.75 18.04
N GLY A 30 -12.31 -11.26 17.16
CA GLY A 30 -12.68 -12.18 16.07
C GLY A 30 -13.40 -11.48 14.89
N GLY A 31 -13.11 -11.92 13.67
CA GLY A 31 -13.86 -11.52 12.46
C GLY A 31 -13.56 -10.13 11.87
N ALA A 32 -12.61 -9.36 12.43
CA ALA A 32 -12.29 -8.02 11.92
C ALA A 32 -10.77 -7.73 11.94
N LEU A 33 -10.39 -6.71 11.17
CA LEU A 33 -9.07 -6.09 11.20
C LEU A 33 -9.14 -4.77 11.96
N LYS A 34 -8.13 -4.51 12.80
CA LYS A 34 -7.91 -3.19 13.39
C LYS A 34 -6.97 -2.41 12.49
N VAL A 35 -7.39 -1.21 12.10
CA VAL A 35 -6.62 -0.24 11.33
C VAL A 35 -6.23 0.90 12.25
N SER A 36 -4.95 1.25 12.25
CA SER A 36 -4.38 2.39 12.97
C SER A 36 -3.72 3.31 11.97
N ILE A 37 -4.16 4.57 11.91
CA ILE A 37 -3.62 5.60 11.03
C ILE A 37 -2.87 6.60 11.89
N ASP A 38 -1.65 6.96 11.45
CA ASP A 38 -0.91 8.07 12.03
C ASP A 38 -1.56 9.39 11.58
N ILE A 39 -1.92 10.23 12.55
CA ILE A 39 -2.65 11.48 12.34
C ILE A 39 -1.78 12.49 11.57
N GLU A 40 -0.47 12.53 11.82
CA GLU A 40 0.44 13.43 11.11
C GLU A 40 0.67 12.93 9.69
N ALA A 41 0.86 11.61 9.52
CA ALA A 41 1.09 11.04 8.19
C ALA A 41 -0.12 11.22 7.25
N ILE A 42 -1.35 11.04 7.75
CA ILE A 42 -2.56 11.20 6.92
C ILE A 42 -2.81 12.67 6.52
N GLN A 43 -2.38 13.63 7.35
CA GLN A 43 -2.44 15.06 7.00
C GLN A 43 -1.44 15.44 5.91
N ALA A 44 -0.31 14.72 5.84
CA ALA A 44 0.71 14.91 4.82
C ALA A 44 0.40 14.17 3.50
N CYS A 45 -0.64 13.34 3.45
CA CYS A 45 -1.00 12.60 2.24
C CYS A 45 -1.46 13.52 1.10
N SER A 46 -1.08 13.16 -0.13
CA SER A 46 -1.73 13.66 -1.34
C SER A 46 -3.22 13.32 -1.30
N THR A 47 -4.07 14.26 -1.71
CA THR A 47 -5.52 14.07 -1.72
C THR A 47 -6.13 14.37 -3.09
N TYR A 48 -7.26 13.76 -3.37
CA TYR A 48 -8.12 14.13 -4.50
C TYR A 48 -9.50 14.51 -3.97
N THR A 49 -10.19 15.39 -4.70
CA THR A 49 -11.54 15.84 -4.36
C THR A 49 -12.53 15.25 -5.34
N THR A 50 -13.59 14.64 -4.83
CA THR A 50 -14.70 14.09 -5.63
C THR A 50 -15.71 15.17 -5.98
N SER A 51 -16.62 14.88 -6.92
CA SER A 51 -17.64 15.83 -7.40
C SER A 51 -18.61 16.33 -6.33
N ASP A 52 -18.73 15.61 -5.21
CA ASP A 52 -19.50 16.00 -4.03
C ASP A 52 -18.72 16.91 -3.04
N GLY A 53 -17.50 17.32 -3.41
CA GLY A 53 -16.67 18.25 -2.65
C GLY A 53 -15.89 17.62 -1.49
N ARG A 54 -15.88 16.29 -1.36
CA ARG A 54 -15.14 15.58 -0.30
C ARG A 54 -13.72 15.26 -0.73
N ALA A 55 -12.77 15.47 0.18
CA ALA A 55 -11.36 15.14 -0.03
C ALA A 55 -11.02 13.74 0.51
N TYR A 56 -10.23 12.98 -0.25
CA TYR A 56 -9.80 11.63 0.09
C TYR A 56 -8.30 11.46 -0.10
N ALA A 57 -7.65 10.77 0.84
CA ALA A 57 -6.28 10.30 0.68
C ALA A 57 -6.29 8.83 0.19
N PRO A 58 -5.74 8.51 -1.00
CA PRO A 58 -5.63 7.14 -1.47
C PRO A 58 -4.54 6.39 -0.68
N LEU A 59 -4.92 5.27 -0.07
CA LEU A 59 -4.04 4.41 0.72
C LEU A 59 -4.08 2.98 0.19
N VAL A 60 -2.97 2.26 0.32
CA VAL A 60 -2.79 0.89 -0.14
C VAL A 60 -2.23 0.00 0.97
N ILE A 61 -2.55 -1.30 0.86
CA ILE A 61 -2.00 -2.37 1.69
C ILE A 61 -1.57 -3.49 0.74
N SER A 62 -0.36 -4.02 0.94
CA SER A 62 0.05 -5.22 0.20
C SER A 62 -0.87 -6.41 0.54
N LEU A 63 -1.55 -6.95 -0.47
CA LEU A 63 -2.43 -8.11 -0.31
C LEU A 63 -1.67 -9.31 0.27
N ARG A 64 -0.46 -9.56 -0.21
CA ARG A 64 0.40 -10.64 0.31
C ARG A 64 0.73 -10.44 1.79
N ALA A 65 1.07 -9.21 2.18
CA ALA A 65 1.39 -8.93 3.58
C ALA A 65 0.14 -9.03 4.48
N LEU A 66 -1.03 -8.64 3.96
CA LEU A 66 -2.31 -8.76 4.65
C LEU A 66 -2.72 -10.22 4.85
N GLN A 67 -2.55 -11.09 3.84
CA GLN A 67 -2.81 -12.52 3.95
C GLN A 67 -2.03 -13.16 5.10
N ARG A 68 -0.73 -12.86 5.19
CA ARG A 68 0.12 -13.32 6.29
C ARG A 68 -0.35 -12.85 7.66
N VAL A 69 -0.99 -11.68 7.74
CA VAL A 69 -1.61 -11.19 8.99
C VAL A 69 -2.87 -11.99 9.32
N LEU A 70 -3.69 -12.30 8.33
CA LEU A 70 -4.91 -13.09 8.50
C LEU A 70 -4.61 -14.53 8.94
N GLU A 71 -3.62 -15.15 8.31
CA GLU A 71 -3.11 -16.51 8.62
C GLU A 71 -2.41 -16.58 9.98
N GLY A 72 -2.08 -15.43 10.57
CA GLY A 72 -1.40 -15.35 11.86
C GLY A 72 0.12 -15.54 11.78
N GLU A 73 0.68 -15.65 10.57
CA GLU A 73 2.14 -15.67 10.35
C GLU A 73 2.81 -14.33 10.69
N ARG A 74 2.05 -13.24 10.63
CA ARG A 74 2.52 -11.87 10.92
C ARG A 74 1.55 -11.16 11.84
N ALA A 75 2.06 -10.43 12.83
CA ALA A 75 1.20 -9.69 13.77
C ALA A 75 0.56 -8.43 13.15
N VAL A 76 1.30 -7.73 12.28
CA VAL A 76 0.95 -6.42 11.72
C VAL A 76 1.45 -6.31 10.27
N THR A 77 0.72 -5.59 9.41
CA THR A 77 1.21 -5.07 8.13
C THR A 77 1.03 -3.56 8.06
N THR A 78 1.65 -2.90 7.07
CA THR A 78 1.61 -1.45 6.88
C THR A 78 0.46 -1.00 5.97
N ILE A 79 0.04 0.24 6.15
CA ILE A 79 -0.75 1.04 5.21
C ILE A 79 0.18 2.12 4.68
N SER A 80 0.18 2.33 3.38
CA SER A 80 1.01 3.35 2.74
C SER A 80 0.23 4.14 1.70
N GLN A 81 0.73 5.31 1.35
CA GLN A 81 0.36 5.99 0.11
C GLN A 81 1.47 5.75 -0.91
N LEU A 82 1.10 5.41 -2.14
CA LEU A 82 2.06 5.42 -3.25
C LEU A 82 2.29 6.88 -3.65
N VAL A 83 3.56 7.24 -3.76
CA VAL A 83 4.05 8.56 -4.14
C VAL A 83 4.74 8.38 -5.49
N ASP A 84 4.27 9.13 -6.47
CA ASP A 84 4.85 9.22 -7.81
C ASP A 84 6.07 10.16 -7.81
#